data_AF-A0A7X7K3D9-F1
#
_entry.id   AF-A0A7X7K3D9-F1
#
_cell.length_a   1.000
_cell.length_b   1.000
_cell.length_c   1.000
_cell.angle_alpha   90.00
_cell.angle_beta   90.00
_cell.angle_gamma   90.00
#
_symmetry.space_group_name_H-M   'P 1'
#
loop_
_entity.id
_entity.type
_entity.pdbx_description
1 polymer ?
#
loop_
_entity_poly.entity_id
_entity_poly.type
_entity_poly.pdbx_seq_one_letter_code
_entity_poly.pdbx_strand_id
1 'polypeptide(L)'
;MEVAIVVGRCNKTGEMYGIRFEERSTGVWTFDWAFRIRPEAAHREGYDRTVIEGRMVRGEHYPGCPCCGSLGFFLCGCGRVNCWDGERQAVTCAWCKERILLGDPITSLRAAGDI
;
A
#
# COMPACT_ATOMS: atom_id res chain seq x y z
N MET A 1 -11.92 13.67 9.16
CA MET A 1 -10.88 13.44 8.14
C MET A 1 -10.08 12.28 8.66
N GLU A 2 -10.31 11.11 8.10
CA GLU A 2 -9.70 9.87 8.58
C GLU A 2 -8.33 9.67 7.94
N VAL A 3 -7.40 9.15 8.73
CA VAL A 3 -6.06 8.79 8.26
C VAL A 3 -5.87 7.29 8.48
N ALA A 4 -5.29 6.64 7.48
CA ALA A 4 -4.99 5.23 7.54
C ALA A 4 -3.57 4.96 7.04
N ILE A 5 -2.87 4.05 7.70
CA ILE A 5 -1.56 3.58 7.26
C ILE A 5 -1.69 2.18 6.69
N VAL A 6 -1.40 2.04 5.40
CA VAL A 6 -1.34 0.75 4.71
C VAL A 6 0.11 0.30 4.62
N VAL A 7 0.39 -0.94 5.02
CA VAL A 7 1.74 -1.50 4.94
C VAL A 7 1.94 -2.21 3.60
N GLY A 8 2.95 -1.75 2.87
CA GLY A 8 3.44 -2.34 1.65
C GLY A 8 4.78 -3.03 1.82
N ARG A 9 5.14 -3.87 0.85
CA ARG A 9 6.50 -4.40 0.68
C ARG A 9 7.05 -4.03 -0.69
N CYS A 10 8.28 -3.54 -0.72
CA CYS A 10 8.94 -3.16 -1.96
C CYS A 10 9.20 -4.41 -2.80
N ASN A 11 8.77 -4.41 -4.06
CA ASN A 11 8.98 -5.54 -4.97
C ASN A 11 10.42 -5.62 -5.53
N LYS A 12 11.22 -4.56 -5.34
CA LYS A 12 12.65 -4.54 -5.71
C LYS A 12 13.56 -4.95 -4.56
N THR A 13 13.34 -4.41 -3.36
CA THR A 13 14.24 -4.63 -2.21
C THR A 13 13.70 -5.64 -1.18
N GLY A 14 12.40 -5.91 -1.17
CA GLY A 14 11.75 -6.75 -0.17
C GLY A 14 11.54 -6.07 1.20
N GLU A 15 11.96 -4.82 1.36
CA GLU A 15 11.76 -4.02 2.58
C GLU A 15 10.31 -3.58 2.76
N MET A 16 9.88 -3.40 4.02
CA MET A 16 8.53 -2.93 4.35
C MET A 16 8.47 -1.40 4.45
N TYR A 17 7.33 -0.85 4.07
CA TYR A 17 7.08 0.58 4.10
C TYR A 17 5.61 0.87 4.39
N GLY A 18 5.32 2.03 4.97
CA GLY A 18 3.97 2.53 5.19
C GLY A 18 3.58 3.50 4.09
N ILE A 19 2.30 3.51 3.75
CA ILE A 19 1.67 4.47 2.86
C ILE A 19 0.57 5.15 3.66
N ARG A 20 0.60 6.49 3.72
CA ARG A 20 -0.46 7.27 4.35
C ARG A 20 -1.59 7.48 3.34
N PHE A 21 -2.80 7.14 3.76
CA PHE A 21 -4.05 7.41 3.05
C PHE A 21 -4.89 8.39 3.87
N GLU A 22 -5.44 9.39 3.21
CA GLU A 22 -6.32 10.40 3.81
C GLU A 22 -7.66 10.39 3.07
N GLU A 23 -8.76 10.27 3.80
CA GLU A 23 -10.09 10.40 3.20
C GLU A 23 -10.40 11.88 2.93
N ARG A 24 -10.36 12.29 1.66
CA ARG A 24 -10.57 13.69 1.25
C ARG A 24 -12.04 14.03 0.95
N SER A 25 -12.82 13.02 0.61
CA SER A 25 -14.27 13.05 0.48
C SER A 25 -14.79 11.64 0.70
N THR A 26 -16.07 11.48 1.06
CA THR A 26 -16.67 10.18 1.36
C THR A 26 -16.31 9.11 0.33
N GLY A 27 -15.60 8.07 0.77
CA GLY A 27 -15.17 6.94 -0.05
C GLY A 27 -14.05 7.26 -1.05
N VAL A 28 -13.33 8.37 -0.91
CA VAL A 28 -12.17 8.73 -1.74
C VAL A 28 -10.94 8.91 -0.86
N TRP A 29 -10.05 7.94 -0.95
CA TRP A 29 -8.81 7.88 -0.20
C TRP A 29 -7.65 8.33 -1.06
N THR A 30 -6.99 9.40 -0.66
CA THR A 30 -5.80 9.92 -1.34
C THR A 30 -4.55 9.43 -0.64
N PHE A 31 -3.64 8.79 -1.38
CA PHE A 31 -2.31 8.47 -0.86
C PHE A 31 -1.26 9.45 -1.40
N ASP A 32 -0.65 10.20 -0.50
CA ASP A 32 0.29 11.28 -0.84
C ASP A 32 1.62 11.22 -0.06
N TRP A 33 1.77 10.25 0.84
CA TRP A 33 3.02 10.05 1.58
C TRP A 33 3.37 8.58 1.79
N ALA A 34 4.67 8.29 1.88
CA ALA A 34 5.19 6.98 2.24
C ALA A 34 6.49 7.08 3.05
N PHE A 35 6.73 6.10 3.93
CA PHE A 35 7.90 6.06 4.81
C PHE A 35 8.37 4.63 5.06
N ARG A 36 9.66 4.44 5.35
CA ARG A 36 10.22 3.11 5.65
C ARG A 36 9.75 2.65 7.03
N ILE A 37 9.42 1.36 7.14
CA ILE A 37 9.04 0.74 8.41
C ILE A 37 10.10 -0.26 8.82
N ARG A 38 10.50 -0.23 10.10
CA ARG A 38 11.30 -1.31 10.69
C ARG A 38 10.40 -2.50 11.02
N PRO A 39 10.77 -3.75 10.67
CA PRO A 39 9.91 -4.92 10.87
C PRO A 39 9.36 -5.11 12.28
N GLU A 40 10.13 -4.71 13.29
CA GLU A 40 9.79 -4.83 14.71
C GLU A 40 8.66 -3.85 15.09
N ALA A 41 8.59 -2.69 14.43
CA ALA A 41 7.50 -1.73 14.60
C ALA A 41 6.21 -2.22 13.93
N ALA A 42 6.32 -2.90 12.77
CA ALA A 42 5.18 -3.44 12.02
C ALA A 42 4.29 -4.39 12.84
N HIS A 43 4.91 -5.33 13.55
CA HIS A 43 4.17 -6.27 14.39
C HIS A 43 3.56 -5.63 15.63
N ARG A 44 4.18 -4.58 16.16
CA ARG A 44 3.74 -3.91 17.38
C ARG A 44 2.55 -2.98 17.15
N GLU A 45 2.52 -2.32 15.99
CA GLU A 45 1.53 -1.27 15.68
C GLU A 45 0.22 -1.82 15.08
N GLY A 46 0.18 -3.10 14.68
CA GLY A 46 -1.08 -3.75 14.31
C GLY A 46 -1.69 -3.20 13.01
N TYR A 47 -0.87 -2.99 12.00
CA TYR A 47 -1.23 -2.41 10.69
C TYR A 47 -2.26 -3.18 9.84
N ASP A 48 -2.88 -4.24 10.39
CA ASP A 48 -3.92 -5.06 9.74
C ASP A 48 -5.27 -5.01 10.47
N ARG A 49 -5.47 -4.06 11.39
CA ARG A 49 -6.64 -4.00 12.29
C ARG A 49 -7.89 -3.40 11.67
N THR A 50 -7.76 -2.59 10.63
CA THR A 50 -8.86 -1.88 9.97
C THR A 50 -8.87 -2.13 8.47
N VAL A 51 -9.97 -1.79 7.82
CA VAL A 51 -10.11 -1.85 6.37
C VAL A 51 -10.61 -0.48 5.90
N ILE A 52 -9.91 0.12 4.95
CA ILE A 52 -10.40 1.28 4.22
C ILE A 52 -11.08 0.80 2.93
N GLU A 53 -12.24 1.38 2.63
CA GLU A 53 -13.03 1.05 1.45
C GLU A 53 -13.29 2.31 0.62
N GLY A 54 -13.27 2.16 -0.69
CA GLY A 54 -13.55 3.24 -1.63
C GLY A 54 -12.51 3.33 -2.75
N ARG A 55 -12.48 4.50 -3.39
CA ARG A 55 -11.57 4.79 -4.49
C ARG A 55 -10.22 5.24 -3.96
N MET A 56 -9.17 4.51 -4.34
CA MET A 56 -7.79 4.88 -4.05
C MET A 56 -7.26 5.82 -5.14
N VAL A 57 -6.80 7.01 -4.76
CA VAL A 57 -6.30 8.04 -5.69
C VAL A 57 -4.90 8.45 -5.29
N ARG A 58 -3.98 8.50 -6.26
CA ARG A 58 -2.63 8.99 -6.01
C ARG A 58 -2.65 10.50 -5.84
N GLY A 59 -2.12 10.99 -4.73
CA GLY A 59 -1.86 12.42 -4.54
C GLY A 59 -0.75 12.92 -5.47
N GLU A 60 -0.85 14.17 -5.89
CA GLU A 60 0.11 14.81 -6.81
C GLU A 60 1.56 14.75 -6.32
N HIS A 61 1.76 14.86 -5.01
CA HIS A 61 3.08 14.91 -4.36
C HIS A 61 3.54 13.56 -3.82
N TYR A 62 2.92 12.45 -4.22
CA TYR A 62 3.31 11.14 -3.71
C TYR A 62 4.77 10.81 -4.09
N PRO A 63 5.68 10.65 -3.12
CA PRO A 63 7.11 10.47 -3.41
C PRO A 63 7.44 9.07 -3.97
N GLY A 64 6.46 8.15 -3.97
CA GLY A 64 6.66 6.76 -4.35
C GLY A 64 7.14 5.89 -3.19
N CYS A 65 7.38 4.62 -3.49
CA CYS A 65 7.95 3.66 -2.56
C CYS A 65 9.32 4.18 -2.07
N PRO A 66 9.54 4.34 -0.75
CA PRO A 66 10.78 4.93 -0.21
C PRO A 66 12.01 4.03 -0.37
N CYS A 67 11.82 2.81 -0.89
CA CYS A 67 12.88 1.86 -1.17
C CYS A 67 13.33 1.90 -2.64
N CYS A 68 12.44 2.23 -3.59
CA CYS A 68 12.74 2.11 -5.03
C CYS A 68 12.12 3.17 -5.95
N GLY A 69 11.33 4.12 -5.41
CA GLY A 69 10.69 5.19 -6.17
C GLY A 69 9.42 4.80 -6.94
N SER A 70 8.96 3.55 -6.88
CA SER A 70 7.74 3.12 -7.57
C SER A 70 6.51 3.93 -7.13
N LEU A 71 5.79 4.52 -8.09
CA LEU A 71 4.66 5.44 -7.83
C LEU A 71 3.30 4.75 -7.71
N GLY A 72 3.22 3.45 -7.99
CA GLY A 72 2.01 2.66 -7.86
C GLY A 72 2.15 1.55 -6.82
N PHE A 73 1.06 0.84 -6.61
CA PHE A 73 1.04 -0.38 -5.81
C PHE A 73 0.00 -1.37 -6.36
N PHE A 74 0.14 -2.64 -5.98
CA PHE A 74 -0.85 -3.67 -6.24
C PHE A 74 -1.22 -4.42 -4.96
N LEU A 75 -2.43 -4.96 -4.92
CA LEU A 75 -2.92 -5.84 -3.87
C LEU A 75 -2.84 -7.29 -4.35
N CYS A 76 -2.15 -8.14 -3.60
CA CYS A 76 -2.15 -9.58 -3.86
C CYS A 76 -3.38 -10.25 -3.25
N GLY A 77 -3.82 -11.39 -3.79
CA GLY A 77 -4.88 -12.21 -3.18
C GLY A 77 -4.59 -12.68 -1.75
N CYS A 78 -3.34 -12.62 -1.28
CA CYS A 78 -3.00 -12.81 0.13
C CYS A 78 -3.36 -11.61 1.04
N GLY A 79 -3.95 -10.55 0.48
CA GLY A 79 -4.41 -9.37 1.21
C GLY A 79 -3.35 -8.32 1.50
N ARG A 80 -2.15 -8.43 0.91
CA ARG A 80 -1.01 -7.54 1.20
C ARG A 80 -0.58 -6.70 0.00
N VAL A 81 -0.18 -5.47 0.29
CA VAL A 81 0.20 -4.46 -0.70
C VAL A 81 1.67 -4.57 -1.08
N ASN A 82 1.96 -4.36 -2.35
CA ASN A 82 3.32 -4.34 -2.89
C ASN A 82 3.49 -3.09 -3.76
N CYS A 83 4.69 -2.50 -3.81
CA CYS A 83 4.93 -1.42 -4.76
C CYS A 83 4.89 -1.93 -6.21
N TRP A 84 4.49 -1.07 -7.14
CA TRP A 84 4.38 -1.37 -8.55
C TRP A 84 4.97 -0.23 -9.40
N ASP A 85 5.80 -0.58 -10.37
CA ASP A 85 6.43 0.37 -11.29
C ASP A 85 5.51 0.84 -12.42
N GLY A 86 4.38 0.16 -12.64
CA GLY A 86 3.43 0.51 -13.70
C GLY A 86 3.71 -0.18 -15.03
N GLU A 87 4.77 -0.99 -15.14
CA GLU A 87 5.21 -1.52 -16.43
C GLU A 87 4.59 -2.87 -16.76
N ARG A 88 4.53 -3.78 -15.78
CA ARG A 88 4.13 -5.19 -16.00
C ARG A 88 2.85 -5.52 -15.28
N GLN A 89 1.90 -6.14 -16.00
CA GLN A 89 0.70 -6.71 -15.40
C GLN A 89 0.95 -8.07 -14.74
N ALA A 90 1.94 -8.83 -15.21
CA ALA A 90 2.36 -10.06 -14.52
C ALA A 90 3.40 -9.71 -13.45
N VAL A 91 3.03 -9.86 -12.18
CA VAL A 91 3.88 -9.52 -11.04
C VAL A 91 3.99 -10.68 -10.06
N THR A 92 5.09 -10.72 -9.31
CA THR A 92 5.29 -11.65 -8.20
C THR A 92 5.07 -10.90 -6.89
N CYS A 93 4.30 -11.46 -5.98
CA CYS A 93 4.06 -10.88 -4.66
C CYS A 93 5.32 -10.98 -3.79
N ALA A 94 5.81 -9.86 -3.27
CA ALA A 94 6.99 -9.85 -2.40
C ALA A 94 6.74 -10.56 -1.06
N TRP A 95 5.48 -10.71 -0.65
CA TRP A 95 5.08 -11.34 0.60
C TRP A 95 4.94 -12.86 0.53
N CYS A 96 4.11 -13.38 -0.38
CA CYS A 96 3.80 -14.82 -0.46
C CYS A 96 4.43 -15.52 -1.67
N LYS A 97 5.14 -14.78 -2.54
CA LYS A 97 5.80 -15.28 -3.76
C LYS A 97 4.88 -15.80 -4.85
N GLU A 98 3.55 -15.70 -4.67
CA GLU A 98 2.57 -16.01 -5.70
C GLU A 98 2.71 -15.09 -6.91
N ARG A 99 2.51 -15.63 -8.11
CA ARG A 99 2.54 -14.87 -9.36
C ARG A 99 1.12 -14.55 -9.77
N ILE A 100 0.82 -13.27 -9.96
CA ILE A 100 -0.53 -12.79 -10.27
C ILE A 100 -0.53 -11.94 -11.55
N LEU A 101 -1.68 -11.94 -12.23
CA LEU A 101 -1.99 -10.94 -13.25
C LEU A 101 -2.78 -9.82 -12.58
N LEU A 102 -2.30 -8.59 -12.71
CA LEU A 102 -3.00 -7.40 -12.26
C LEU A 102 -4.26 -7.20 -13.09
N GLY A 103 -5.36 -6.90 -12.41
CA GLY A 103 -6.68 -6.73 -13.02
C GLY A 103 -7.34 -5.46 -12.51
N ASP A 104 -8.51 -5.64 -11.88
CA ASP A 104 -9.37 -4.53 -11.48
C ASP A 104 -8.74 -3.57 -10.47
N PRO A 105 -9.22 -2.31 -10.42
CA PRO A 105 -8.80 -1.34 -9.42
C PRO A 105 -9.01 -1.85 -8.00
N ILE A 106 -8.13 -1.41 -7.11
CA ILE A 106 -8.22 -1.72 -5.69
C ILE A 106 -9.31 -0.86 -5.06
N THR A 107 -10.29 -1.51 -4.44
CA THR A 107 -11.43 -0.87 -3.77
C THR A 107 -11.42 -1.03 -2.24
N SER A 108 -10.55 -1.89 -1.71
CA SER A 108 -10.37 -2.06 -0.27
C SER A 108 -8.94 -2.42 0.10
N LEU A 109 -8.49 -1.94 1.26
CA LEU A 109 -7.13 -2.17 1.78
C LEU A 109 -7.16 -2.38 3.29
N ARG A 110 -6.35 -3.32 3.78
CA ARG A 110 -6.07 -3.45 5.23
C ARG A 110 -5.12 -2.35 5.67
N ALA A 111 -5.41 -1.73 6.81
CA ALA A 111 -4.66 -0.61 7.36
C ALA A 111 -4.60 -0.63 8.90
N ALA A 112 -3.70 0.17 9.46
CA ALA A 112 -3.89 0.72 10.81
C ALA A 112 -4.80 1.95 10.73
N GLY A 113 -5.76 2.05 11.66
CA GLY A 113 -6.50 3.28 11.92
C GLY A 113 -5.69 4.25 12.80
N ASP A 114 -6.16 5.49 12.87
CA ASP A 114 -5.55 6.66 13.54
C ASP A 114 -4.60 6.30 14.70
N ILE A 115 -3.31 6.63 14.51
CA ILE A 115 -2.26 6.69 15.55
C ILE A 115 -2.13 8.10 16.11
#